data_AF-A0A1W1UT12-F1
#
_entry.id   AF-A0A1W1UT12-F1
#
_cell.length_a   1.000
_cell.length_b   1.000
_cell.length_c   1.000
_cell.angle_alpha   90.00
_cell.angle_beta   90.00
_cell.angle_gamma   90.00
#
_symmetry.space_group_name_H-M   'P 1'
#
loop_
_entity.id
_entity.type
_entity.pdbx_description
1 polymer ?
#
loop_
_entity_poly.entity_id
_entity_poly.type
_entity_poly.pdbx_seq_one_letter_code
_entity_poly.pdbx_strand_id
1 'polypeptide(L)'
;MTTTAKPEHIYALWADVQNWPRWNADVVQAKLTGPFAVDSHINMMTANDTLSLRLDDVQENTSFTDEVAMEGLGIRTVHALRDLPNGQTEISYRLQIEGANADQLGPEIGPAITGDFPATIAALVRLAEAEWHSPLVTVQGFSSGTPLYVGSAPSQPHWIRST
;
A
#
# COMPACT_ATOMS: atom_id res chain seq x y z
N MET A 1 9.24 9.21 -6.41
CA MET A 1 8.66 10.30 -5.59
C MET A 1 8.93 9.99 -4.12
N THR A 2 8.92 10.97 -3.21
CA THR A 2 9.10 10.71 -1.77
C THR A 2 7.87 11.14 -0.96
N THR A 3 7.67 10.54 0.21
CA THR A 3 6.57 10.83 1.14
C THR A 3 7.02 10.74 2.59
N THR A 4 6.26 11.40 3.47
CA THR A 4 6.38 11.26 4.93
C THR A 4 5.68 10.01 5.48
N ALA A 5 4.77 9.39 4.71
CA ALA A 5 4.16 8.13 5.07
C ALA A 5 5.21 7.01 5.17
N LYS A 6 5.02 6.10 6.13
CA LYS A 6 5.89 4.94 6.31
C LYS A 6 5.62 3.87 5.25
N PRO A 7 6.60 3.00 4.93
CA PRO A 7 6.42 1.95 3.93
C PRO A 7 5.21 1.06 4.22
N GLU A 8 4.94 0.75 5.48
CA GLU A 8 3.79 -0.06 5.90
C GLU A 8 2.42 0.54 5.54
N HIS A 9 2.28 1.87 5.49
CA HIS A 9 1.01 2.50 5.10
C HIS A 9 0.81 2.44 3.59
N ILE A 10 1.89 2.62 2.83
CA ILE A 10 1.85 2.49 1.37
C ILE A 10 1.55 1.03 0.99
N TYR A 11 2.21 0.09 1.65
CA TYR A 11 2.00 -1.34 1.42
C TYR A 11 0.57 -1.77 1.78
N ALA A 12 0.00 -1.28 2.88
CA ALA A 12 -1.39 -1.55 3.23
C ALA A 12 -2.38 -1.12 2.12
N LEU A 13 -2.15 0.03 1.49
CA LEU A 13 -2.97 0.52 0.37
C LEU A 13 -2.74 -0.29 -0.92
N TRP A 14 -1.53 -0.82 -1.15
CA TRP A 14 -1.28 -1.76 -2.24
C TRP A 14 -2.02 -3.08 -2.03
N ALA A 15 -1.95 -3.66 -0.83
CA ALA A 15 -2.58 -4.92 -0.49
C ALA A 15 -4.11 -4.85 -0.46
N ASP A 16 -4.69 -3.67 -0.23
CA ASP A 16 -6.14 -3.42 -0.25
C ASP A 16 -6.67 -3.23 -1.69
N VAL A 17 -6.48 -4.26 -2.52
CA VAL A 17 -6.74 -4.27 -3.97
C VAL A 17 -8.13 -3.78 -4.33
N GLN A 18 -9.16 -4.21 -3.60
CA GLN A 18 -10.55 -3.83 -3.84
C GLN A 18 -10.81 -2.31 -3.76
N ASN A 19 -9.93 -1.58 -3.07
CA ASN A 19 -10.03 -0.15 -2.82
C ASN A 19 -9.06 0.69 -3.67
N TRP A 20 -8.35 0.08 -4.63
CA TRP A 20 -7.54 0.81 -5.61
C TRP A 20 -8.27 1.95 -6.33
N PRO A 21 -9.58 1.86 -6.68
CA PRO A 21 -10.32 2.99 -7.29
C PRO A 21 -10.31 4.30 -6.47
N ARG A 22 -9.97 4.25 -5.18
CA ARG A 22 -9.88 5.45 -4.32
C ARG A 22 -8.69 6.34 -4.66
N TRP A 23 -7.64 5.80 -5.26
CA TRP A 23 -6.39 6.50 -5.52
C TRP A 23 -5.83 6.27 -6.93
N ASN A 24 -6.17 5.16 -7.59
CA ASN A 24 -5.80 4.91 -8.98
C ASN A 24 -6.97 5.28 -9.90
N ALA A 25 -6.84 6.36 -10.66
CA ALA A 25 -7.91 6.92 -11.49
C ALA A 25 -8.29 6.04 -12.68
N ASP A 26 -7.39 5.17 -13.13
CA ASP A 26 -7.62 4.28 -14.27
C ASP A 26 -8.38 3.01 -13.87
N VAL A 27 -8.47 2.72 -12.57
CA VAL A 27 -9.12 1.52 -12.03
C VAL A 27 -10.59 1.80 -11.70
N VAL A 28 -11.50 1.17 -12.44
CA VAL A 28 -12.94 1.18 -12.15
C VAL A 28 -13.29 0.16 -11.06
N GLN A 29 -12.67 -1.02 -11.12
CA GLN A 29 -12.82 -2.07 -10.12
C GLN A 29 -11.55 -2.93 -10.11
N ALA A 30 -11.16 -3.41 -8.94
CA ALA A 30 -10.16 -4.47 -8.83
C ALA A 30 -10.61 -5.52 -7.81
N LYS A 31 -10.26 -6.78 -8.05
CA LYS A 31 -10.56 -7.90 -7.16
C LYS A 31 -9.38 -8.84 -7.08
N LEU A 32 -8.93 -9.10 -5.86
CA LEU A 32 -7.90 -10.08 -5.57
C LEU A 32 -8.53 -11.46 -5.33
N THR A 33 -7.95 -12.50 -5.92
CA THR A 33 -8.28 -13.90 -5.64
C THR A 33 -7.14 -14.52 -4.84
N GLY A 34 -7.37 -14.75 -3.56
CA GLY A 34 -6.34 -15.23 -2.63
C GLY A 34 -5.75 -14.11 -1.75
N PRO A 35 -4.67 -14.39 -1.01
CA PRO A 35 -3.92 -13.37 -0.27
C PRO A 35 -3.17 -12.43 -1.22
N PHE A 36 -2.68 -11.30 -0.73
CA PHE A 36 -1.75 -10.46 -1.51
C PHE A 36 -0.35 -11.08 -1.46
N ALA A 37 -0.15 -12.15 -2.22
CA ALA A 37 1.06 -12.95 -2.24
C ALA A 37 1.32 -13.51 -3.65
N VAL A 38 2.54 -14.00 -3.89
CA VAL A 38 2.96 -14.63 -5.15
C VAL A 38 1.93 -15.64 -5.64
N ASP A 39 1.72 -15.65 -6.96
CA ASP A 39 0.76 -16.45 -7.73
C ASP A 39 -0.73 -16.11 -7.51
N SER A 40 -1.05 -15.17 -6.62
CA SER A 40 -2.41 -14.64 -6.52
C SER A 40 -2.75 -13.75 -7.70
N HIS A 41 -4.04 -13.68 -8.05
CA HIS A 41 -4.50 -12.99 -9.25
C HIS A 41 -5.34 -11.77 -8.91
N ILE A 42 -5.09 -10.66 -9.61
CA ILE A 42 -5.86 -9.43 -9.55
C ILE A 42 -6.63 -9.29 -10.85
N ASN A 43 -7.95 -9.37 -10.77
CA ASN A 43 -8.83 -9.01 -11.87
C ASN A 43 -9.10 -7.51 -11.78
N MET A 44 -8.51 -6.75 -12.70
CA MET A 44 -8.57 -5.29 -12.75
C MET A 44 -9.38 -4.85 -13.97
N MET A 45 -10.37 -4.00 -13.75
CA MET A 45 -11.20 -3.41 -14.80
C MET A 45 -10.89 -1.91 -14.89
N THR A 46 -10.59 -1.45 -16.10
CA THR A 46 -10.44 -0.05 -16.44
C THR A 46 -11.65 0.42 -17.25
N ALA A 47 -11.68 1.67 -17.69
CA ALA A 47 -12.73 2.16 -18.58
C ALA A 47 -12.76 1.45 -19.94
N ASN A 48 -11.62 0.93 -20.40
CA ASN A 48 -11.44 0.43 -21.75
C ASN A 48 -11.17 -1.07 -21.81
N ASP A 49 -10.74 -1.70 -20.71
CA ASP A 49 -10.26 -3.08 -20.73
C ASP A 49 -10.45 -3.81 -19.39
N THR A 50 -10.29 -5.14 -19.40
CA THR A 50 -10.19 -5.99 -18.23
C THR A 50 -8.92 -6.83 -18.29
N LEU A 51 -8.08 -6.67 -17.27
CA LEU A 51 -6.80 -7.33 -17.15
C LEU A 51 -6.83 -8.35 -16.00
N SER A 52 -6.25 -9.52 -16.22
CA SER A 52 -5.96 -10.49 -15.16
C SER A 52 -4.46 -10.47 -14.88
N LEU A 53 -4.08 -9.73 -13.84
CA LEU A 53 -2.69 -9.63 -13.40
C LEU A 53 -2.35 -10.78 -12.46
N ARG A 54 -1.14 -11.34 -12.56
CA ARG A 54 -0.58 -12.28 -11.58
C ARG A 54 0.44 -11.54 -10.72
N LEU A 55 0.43 -11.77 -9.41
CA LEU A 55 1.51 -11.30 -8.53
C LEU A 55 2.73 -12.22 -8.70
N ASP A 56 3.80 -11.70 -9.31
CA ASP A 56 5.04 -12.45 -9.57
C ASP A 56 6.00 -12.42 -8.37
N ASP A 57 6.09 -11.29 -7.67
CA ASP A 57 6.88 -11.14 -6.45
C ASP A 57 6.14 -10.26 -5.44
N VAL A 58 6.24 -10.59 -4.15
CA VAL A 58 5.67 -9.78 -3.06
C VAL A 58 6.61 -9.82 -1.87
N GLN A 59 7.08 -8.66 -1.45
CA GLN A 59 7.88 -8.46 -0.25
C GLN A 59 7.21 -7.42 0.63
N GLU A 60 6.73 -7.85 1.80
CA GLU A 60 6.00 -7.00 2.73
C GLU A 60 6.76 -5.70 3.03
N ASN A 61 6.07 -4.57 2.94
CA ASN A 61 6.59 -3.22 3.17
C ASN A 61 7.77 -2.80 2.26
N THR A 62 8.08 -3.57 1.23
CA THR A 62 9.24 -3.35 0.35
C THR A 62 8.85 -3.26 -1.11
N SER A 63 8.15 -4.25 -1.64
CA SER A 63 7.80 -4.27 -3.07
C SER A 63 6.68 -5.25 -3.40
N PHE A 64 6.07 -5.04 -4.55
CA PHE A 64 5.40 -6.12 -5.27
C PHE A 64 5.61 -5.96 -6.78
N THR A 65 5.51 -7.06 -7.52
CA THR A 65 5.53 -7.06 -8.98
C THR A 65 4.28 -7.77 -9.45
N ASP A 66 3.47 -7.09 -10.26
CA ASP A 66 2.42 -7.72 -11.04
C ASP A 66 2.90 -7.94 -12.48
N GLU A 67 2.30 -8.94 -13.13
CA GLU A 67 2.55 -9.23 -14.53
C GLU A 67 1.27 -9.56 -15.29
N VAL A 68 1.33 -9.29 -16.59
CA VAL A 68 0.32 -9.71 -17.56
C VAL A 68 1.00 -10.13 -18.86
N ALA A 69 0.48 -11.18 -19.49
CA ALA A 69 0.89 -11.59 -20.81
C ALA A 69 -0.15 -11.12 -21.85
N MET A 70 0.30 -10.43 -22.90
CA MET A 70 -0.56 -10.01 -24.01
C MET A 70 0.24 -10.01 -25.32
N GLU A 71 -0.36 -10.48 -26.42
CA GLU A 71 0.25 -10.42 -27.76
C GLU A 71 1.69 -10.97 -27.87
N GLY A 72 2.04 -11.97 -27.06
CA GLY A 72 3.38 -12.56 -27.01
C GLY A 72 4.41 -11.72 -26.23
N LEU A 73 3.96 -10.71 -25.51
CA LEU A 73 4.72 -9.91 -24.55
C LEU A 73 4.47 -10.40 -23.13
N GLY A 74 5.51 -10.37 -22.31
CA GLY A 74 5.41 -10.35 -20.85
C GLY A 74 5.61 -8.92 -20.37
N ILE A 75 4.59 -8.36 -19.73
CA ILE A 75 4.63 -7.01 -19.17
C ILE A 75 4.66 -7.16 -17.65
N ARG A 76 5.67 -6.58 -17.00
CA ARG A 76 5.84 -6.60 -15.55
C ARG A 76 5.89 -5.17 -15.01
N THR A 77 5.12 -4.88 -13.98
CA THR A 77 5.18 -3.59 -13.28
C THR A 77 5.74 -3.80 -11.88
N VAL A 78 6.94 -3.28 -11.65
CA VAL A 78 7.62 -3.36 -10.36
C VAL A 78 7.25 -2.14 -9.53
N HIS A 79 6.64 -2.37 -8.37
CA HIS A 79 6.29 -1.39 -7.37
C HIS A 79 7.25 -1.54 -6.19
N ALA A 80 8.00 -0.49 -5.86
CA ALA A 80 9.03 -0.57 -4.83
C ALA A 80 9.03 0.63 -3.88
N LEU A 81 9.35 0.34 -2.62
CA LEU A 81 9.55 1.25 -1.51
C LEU A 81 10.99 1.18 -1.05
N ARG A 82 11.54 2.32 -0.65
CA ARG A 82 12.86 2.40 -0.05
C ARG A 82 12.87 3.45 1.05
N ASP A 83 13.26 3.03 2.25
CA ASP A 83 13.55 3.97 3.34
C ASP A 83 14.73 4.87 2.97
N LEU A 84 14.58 6.17 3.24
CA LEU A 84 15.63 7.16 3.05
C LEU A 84 16.26 7.55 4.39
N PRO A 85 17.55 7.93 4.41
CA PRO A 85 18.23 8.35 5.64
C PRO A 85 17.59 9.55 6.37
N ASN A 86 16.76 10.33 5.68
CA ASN A 86 16.02 11.45 6.25
C ASN A 86 14.67 11.05 6.87
N GLY A 87 14.37 9.75 6.94
CA GLY A 87 13.15 9.21 7.52
C GLY A 87 11.91 9.24 6.61
N GLN A 88 12.06 9.67 5.35
CA GLN A 88 11.03 9.58 4.31
C GLN A 88 11.07 8.22 3.60
N THR A 89 9.98 7.90 2.90
CA THR A 89 9.89 6.74 2.01
C THR A 89 9.99 7.21 0.56
N GLU A 90 10.88 6.61 -0.22
CA GLU A 90 10.87 6.71 -1.69
C GLU A 90 9.94 5.65 -2.28
N ILE A 91 9.13 6.05 -3.25
CA ILE A 91 8.24 5.18 -4.02
C ILE A 91 8.63 5.26 -5.50
N SER A 92 8.77 4.11 -6.14
CA SER A 92 9.10 4.00 -7.56
C SER A 92 8.31 2.90 -8.23
N TYR A 93 7.74 3.21 -9.40
CA TYR A 93 7.14 2.24 -10.32
C TYR A 93 8.02 2.10 -11.55
N ARG A 94 8.20 0.87 -12.04
CA ARG A 94 8.99 0.58 -13.23
C ARG A 94 8.30 -0.48 -14.07
N LEU A 95 8.15 -0.18 -15.35
CA LEU A 95 7.68 -1.15 -16.33
C LEU A 95 8.85 -1.92 -16.93
N GLN A 96 8.67 -3.22 -17.13
CA GLN A 96 9.52 -4.09 -17.93
C GLN A 96 8.64 -4.76 -18.98
N ILE A 97 9.10 -4.75 -20.23
CA ILE A 97 8.43 -5.40 -21.36
C ILE A 97 9.44 -6.34 -22.00
N GLU A 98 9.10 -7.61 -22.06
CA GLU A 98 9.92 -8.66 -22.66
C GLU A 98 9.09 -9.49 -23.64
N GLY A 99 9.75 -10.25 -24.51
CA GLY A 99 9.09 -11.12 -25.48
C GLY A 99 9.48 -10.81 -26.93
N ALA A 100 9.06 -11.67 -27.84
CA ALA A 100 9.47 -11.62 -29.24
C ALA A 100 9.05 -10.33 -29.96
N ASN A 101 7.97 -9.69 -29.50
CA ASN A 101 7.42 -8.47 -30.09
C ASN A 101 7.81 -7.19 -29.32
N ALA A 102 8.67 -7.28 -28.30
CA ALA A 102 8.95 -6.16 -27.39
C ALA A 102 9.56 -4.94 -28.11
N ASP A 103 10.46 -5.16 -29.07
CA ASP A 103 11.08 -4.08 -29.85
C ASP A 103 10.06 -3.35 -30.73
N GLN A 104 9.02 -4.05 -31.19
CA GLN A 104 7.98 -3.48 -32.06
C GLN A 104 6.88 -2.77 -31.26
N LEU A 105 6.34 -3.44 -30.23
CA LEU A 105 5.17 -2.96 -29.49
C LEU A 105 5.54 -2.15 -28.25
N GLY A 106 6.73 -2.38 -27.67
CA GLY A 106 7.19 -1.71 -26.46
C GLY A 106 7.25 -0.17 -26.55
N PRO A 107 7.69 0.45 -27.67
CA PRO A 107 7.69 1.90 -27.82
C PRO A 107 6.29 2.55 -27.77
N GLU A 108 5.23 1.80 -28.06
CA GLU A 108 3.84 2.27 -27.96
C GLU A 108 3.26 1.96 -26.57
N ILE A 109 3.38 0.70 -26.14
CA ILE A 109 2.82 0.21 -24.86
C ILE A 109 3.49 0.89 -23.67
N GLY A 110 4.81 1.08 -23.71
CA GLY A 110 5.59 1.61 -22.59
C GLY A 110 5.11 3.00 -22.14
N PRO A 111 5.10 4.00 -23.02
CA PRO A 111 4.57 5.33 -22.69
C PRO A 111 3.07 5.32 -22.35
N ALA A 112 2.28 4.45 -22.99
CA ALA A 112 0.85 4.34 -22.71
C ALA A 112 0.57 3.88 -21.27
N ILE A 113 1.38 2.94 -20.75
CA ILE A 113 1.28 2.46 -19.37
C ILE A 113 2.00 3.39 -18.38
N THR A 114 3.19 3.89 -18.69
CA THR A 114 3.99 4.66 -17.71
C THR A 114 3.60 6.14 -17.61
N GLY A 115 2.78 6.63 -18.54
CA GLY A 115 2.39 8.03 -18.61
C GLY A 115 1.58 8.53 -17.41
N ASP A 116 0.81 7.66 -16.76
CA ASP A 116 -0.02 8.00 -15.59
C ASP A 116 0.71 7.76 -14.26
N PHE A 117 1.80 6.97 -14.23
CA PHE A 117 2.50 6.57 -13.01
C PHE A 117 2.78 7.74 -12.06
N PRO A 118 3.31 8.90 -12.48
CA PRO A 118 3.54 10.01 -11.56
C PRO A 118 2.27 10.49 -10.85
N ALA A 119 1.14 10.56 -11.56
CA ALA A 119 -0.13 10.99 -11.00
C ALA A 119 -0.73 9.93 -10.06
N THR A 120 -0.62 8.66 -10.44
CA THR A 120 -1.07 7.51 -9.65
C THR A 120 -0.30 7.41 -8.32
N ILE A 121 1.04 7.53 -8.36
CA ILE A 121 1.85 7.53 -7.13
C ILE A 121 1.51 8.78 -6.28
N ALA A 122 1.29 9.95 -6.90
CA ALA A 122 0.93 11.18 -6.18
C ALA A 122 -0.40 11.05 -5.42
N ALA A 123 -1.41 10.43 -6.02
CA ALA A 123 -2.68 10.16 -5.37
C ALA A 123 -2.55 9.17 -4.21
N LEU A 124 -1.77 8.10 -4.40
CA LEU A 124 -1.45 7.13 -3.36
C LEU A 124 -0.77 7.79 -2.15
N VAL A 125 0.22 8.65 -2.39
CA VAL A 125 0.91 9.41 -1.33
C VAL A 125 -0.04 10.30 -0.56
N ARG A 126 -0.89 11.07 -1.25
CA ARG A 126 -1.87 11.94 -0.58
C ARG A 126 -2.80 11.13 0.32
N LEU A 127 -3.25 9.97 -0.14
CA LEU A 127 -4.12 9.10 0.66
C LEU A 127 -3.40 8.54 1.88
N ALA A 128 -2.18 8.01 1.70
CA ALA A 128 -1.38 7.44 2.77
C ALA A 128 -1.02 8.47 3.85
N GLU A 129 -0.67 9.69 3.44
CA GLU A 129 -0.44 10.79 4.37
C GLU A 129 -1.73 11.18 5.08
N ALA A 130 -2.88 11.28 4.40
CA ALA A 130 -4.13 11.68 5.03
C ALA A 130 -4.67 10.66 6.06
N GLU A 131 -4.64 9.36 5.74
CA GLU A 131 -5.15 8.32 6.63
C GLU A 131 -4.28 8.15 7.89
N TRP A 132 -2.98 8.40 7.78
CA TRP A 132 -2.04 8.19 8.88
C TRP A 132 -1.66 9.46 9.67
N HIS A 133 -1.89 10.65 9.12
CA HIS A 133 -1.84 11.90 9.89
C HIS A 133 -3.02 12.04 10.87
N SER A 134 -3.89 11.03 11.01
CA SER A 134 -4.88 10.96 12.08
C SER A 134 -4.46 10.03 13.23
N PRO A 135 -3.64 10.52 14.18
CA PRO A 135 -3.62 9.97 15.53
C PRO A 135 -4.04 11.04 16.55
N LEU A 136 -5.25 11.62 16.48
CA LEU A 136 -5.76 12.48 17.58
C LEU A 136 -7.28 12.37 17.78
N VAL A 137 -7.70 11.42 18.62
CA VAL A 137 -8.59 11.83 19.73
C VAL A 137 -7.68 12.47 20.78
N THR A 138 -7.50 13.78 20.67
CA THR A 138 -7.03 14.60 21.79
C THR A 138 -8.11 14.57 22.85
N VAL A 139 -7.96 13.77 23.91
CA VAL A 139 -8.72 14.01 25.13
C VAL A 139 -8.14 15.28 25.74
N GLN A 140 -8.75 16.43 25.42
CA GLN A 140 -8.50 17.69 26.11
C GLN A 140 -8.95 17.57 27.58
N GLY A 141 -8.18 18.23 28.45
CA GLY A 141 -8.17 18.01 29.89
C GLY A 141 -9.48 18.25 30.63
N PHE A 142 -9.62 17.55 31.74
CA PHE A 142 -10.31 18.07 32.91
C PHE A 142 -9.24 18.41 33.96
N SER A 143 -9.15 19.69 34.29
CA SER A 143 -8.43 20.18 35.46
C SER A 143 -9.43 20.66 36.50
N SER A 144 -9.03 20.48 37.76
CA SER A 144 -9.55 21.03 39.02
C SER A 144 -10.80 20.38 39.63
N GLY A 145 -10.58 19.83 40.83
CA GLY A 145 -11.65 19.38 41.72
C GLY A 145 -11.15 18.45 42.83
N THR A 146 -10.32 18.95 43.75
CA THR A 146 -10.12 18.26 45.04
C THR A 146 -11.44 18.28 45.82
N PRO A 147 -11.79 17.17 46.48
CA PRO A 147 -11.93 17.29 47.93
C PRO A 147 -11.30 16.13 48.71
N LEU A 148 -10.90 16.50 49.92
CA LEU A 148 -10.36 15.66 50.98
C LEU A 148 -11.31 14.50 51.33
N TYR A 149 -10.77 13.28 51.44
CA TYR A 149 -11.32 12.27 52.35
C TYR A 149 -10.20 11.40 52.93
N VAL A 150 -10.22 11.30 54.27
CA VAL A 150 -9.31 10.51 55.11
C VAL A 150 -10.05 9.24 55.48
N GLY A 151 -9.46 8.06 55.24
CA GLY A 151 -10.04 6.81 55.73
C GLY A 151 -9.43 5.53 55.15
N SER A 152 -8.48 4.97 55.92
CA SER A 152 -8.25 3.54 56.18
C SER A 152 -8.14 2.53 55.02
N ALA A 153 -6.93 1.97 54.86
CA ALA A 153 -6.64 0.76 54.07
C ALA A 153 -7.34 -0.51 54.64
N PRO A 154 -7.57 -1.53 53.80
CA PRO A 154 -6.75 -2.74 53.99
C PRO A 154 -6.38 -3.54 52.72
N SER A 155 -5.22 -4.21 52.87
CA SER A 155 -4.79 -5.53 52.34
C SER A 155 -4.78 -5.81 50.82
N GLN A 156 -3.56 -5.98 50.29
CA GLN A 156 -3.27 -6.63 49.01
C GLN A 156 -3.40 -8.16 49.11
N PRO A 157 -3.83 -8.87 48.05
CA PRO A 157 -3.69 -10.32 47.97
C PRO A 157 -2.30 -10.74 47.46
N HIS A 158 -1.77 -11.77 48.12
CA HIS A 158 -0.52 -12.46 47.83
C HIS A 158 -0.65 -13.37 46.60
N TRP A 159 0.33 -13.34 45.69
CA TRP A 159 0.48 -14.36 44.65
C TRP A 159 1.45 -15.46 45.09
N ILE A 160 0.96 -16.69 45.16
CA ILE A 160 1.76 -17.90 45.39
C ILE A 160 2.19 -18.45 44.02
N ARG A 161 3.50 -18.66 43.84
CA ARG A 161 4.05 -19.48 42.74
C ARG A 161 4.01 -20.95 43.15
N SER A 162 3.66 -21.84 42.22
CA SER A 162 3.90 -23.27 42.36
C SER A 162 4.69 -23.79 41.17
N THR A 163 5.84 -24.37 41.53
CA THR A 163 6.76 -25.34 40.87
C THR A 163 6.82 -25.43 39.36
#